data_AF-A0A3C0GLA6-F1
#
_entry.id   AF-A0A3C0GLA6-F1
#
_cell.length_a   1.000
_cell.length_b   1.000
_cell.length_c   1.000
_cell.angle_alpha   90.00
_cell.angle_beta   90.00
_cell.angle_gamma   90.00
#
_symmetry.space_group_name_H-M   'P 1'
#
loop_
_entity.id
_entity.type
_entity.pdbx_description
1 polymer ?
#
loop_
_entity_poly.entity_id
_entity_poly.type
_entity_poly.pdbx_seq_one_letter_code
_entity_poly.pdbx_strand_id
1 'polypeptide(L)' 'MTESERKFLDLFEDAYASPLDLAKELELGIDMLFYLEEGVFLRREIQNVAAALRGISTVLKSCDWHEPRGSR' A
#
# COMPACT_ATOMS: atom_id res chain seq x y z
N MET A 1 -9.85 -14.49 10.47
CA MET A 1 -9.24 -13.16 10.66
C MET A 1 -8.28 -13.24 11.84
N THR A 2 -7.00 -13.00 11.62
CA THR A 2 -5.91 -13.13 12.61
C THR A 2 -5.83 -11.89 13.52
N GLU A 3 -5.14 -11.99 14.66
CA GLU A 3 -4.94 -10.85 15.57
C GLU A 3 -4.12 -9.72 14.91
N SER A 4 -3.15 -10.09 14.08
CA SER A 4 -2.36 -9.13 13.30
C SER A 4 -3.21 -8.36 12.30
N GLU A 5 -4.19 -9.00 11.65
CA GLU A 5 -5.13 -8.32 10.76
C GLU A 5 -6.01 -7.31 11.50
N ARG A 6 -6.44 -7.62 12.73
CA ARG A 6 -7.20 -6.65 13.56
C ARG A 6 -6.34 -5.46 13.98
N LYS A 7 -5.16 -5.70 14.55
CA LYS A 7 -4.23 -4.62 14.94
C LYS A 7 -3.82 -3.77 13.75
N PHE A 8 -3.68 -4.37 12.58
CA PHE A 8 -3.45 -3.65 11.35
C PHE A 8 -4.64 -2.74 11.03
N LEU A 9 -5.88 -3.27 11.01
CA LEU A 9 -7.10 -2.49 10.73
C LEU A 9 -7.36 -1.36 11.74
N ASP A 10 -7.12 -1.56 13.03
CA ASP A 10 -7.32 -0.54 14.08
C ASP A 10 -6.37 0.67 13.90
N LEU A 11 -5.22 0.50 13.24
CA LEU A 11 -4.32 1.62 12.90
C LEU A 11 -4.85 2.48 11.74
N PHE A 12 -5.89 2.04 11.02
CA PHE A 12 -6.49 2.73 9.88
C PHE A 12 -7.86 3.35 10.17
N GLU A 13 -8.40 3.30 11.39
CA GLU A 13 -9.70 3.92 11.72
C GLU A 13 -9.73 5.45 11.46
N ASP A 14 -8.58 6.12 11.44
CA ASP A 14 -8.43 7.55 11.08
C ASP A 14 -7.47 7.80 9.89
N ALA A 15 -6.94 6.74 9.25
CA ALA A 15 -5.90 6.86 8.22
C ALA A 15 -6.33 6.22 6.90
N TYR A 16 -6.24 7.00 5.82
CA TYR A 16 -6.49 6.61 4.42
C TYR A 16 -7.82 5.86 4.25
N ALA A 17 -8.92 6.61 4.09
CA ALA A 17 -10.33 6.21 4.09
C ALA A 17 -10.74 4.89 3.40
N SER A 18 -9.91 4.31 2.52
CA SER A 18 -10.09 2.98 1.95
C SER A 18 -8.75 2.31 1.61
N PRO A 19 -8.69 0.96 1.47
CA PRO A 19 -7.51 0.27 0.94
C PRO A 19 -7.04 0.85 -0.41
N LEU A 20 -7.99 1.27 -1.25
CA LEU A 20 -7.69 1.91 -2.53
C LEU A 20 -7.02 3.28 -2.34
N ASP A 21 -7.46 4.07 -1.38
CA ASP A 21 -6.87 5.38 -1.09
C ASP A 21 -5.44 5.23 -0.53
N LEU A 22 -5.22 4.25 0.35
CA LEU A 22 -3.87 3.91 0.78
C LEU A 22 -2.98 3.46 -0.38
N ALA A 23 -3.53 2.68 -1.33
CA ALA A 23 -2.78 2.24 -2.50
C ALA A 23 -2.33 3.42 -3.39
N LYS A 24 -3.17 4.46 -3.54
CA LYS A 24 -2.81 5.68 -4.29
C LYS A 24 -1.65 6.42 -3.63
N GLU A 25 -1.66 6.53 -2.31
CA GLU A 25 -0.63 7.23 -1.54
C GLU A 25 0.72 6.49 -1.60
N LEU A 26 0.70 5.16 -1.58
CA LEU A 26 1.90 4.35 -1.81
C LEU A 26 2.46 4.52 -3.22
N GLU A 27 1.61 4.71 -4.24
CA GLU A 27 2.03 5.02 -5.60
C GLU A 27 2.69 6.40 -5.70
N LEU A 28 2.15 7.41 -5.02
CA LEU A 28 2.81 8.71 -4.88
C LEU A 28 4.18 8.59 -4.21
N GLY A 29 4.31 7.76 -3.17
CA GLY A 29 5.58 7.47 -2.52
C GLY A 29 6.62 6.85 -3.47
N ILE A 30 6.19 6.02 -4.42
CA ILE A 30 7.08 5.47 -5.47
C ILE A 30 7.54 6.59 -6.41
N ASP A 31 6.65 7.49 -6.80
CA ASP A 31 6.99 8.64 -7.64
C ASP A 31 7.98 9.59 -6.93
N MET A 32 7.85 9.75 -5.62
CA MET A 32 8.80 10.53 -4.81
C MET A 32 10.24 9.96 -4.83
N LEU A 33 10.41 8.64 -5.03
CA LEU A 33 11.74 8.03 -5.13
C LEU A 33 12.54 8.51 -6.35
N PHE A 34 11.87 9.06 -7.37
CA PHE A 34 12.54 9.65 -8.54
C PHE A 34 13.19 11.01 -8.23
N TYR A 35 12.85 11.62 -7.09
CA TYR A 35 13.38 12.93 -6.68
C TYR A 35 14.52 12.83 -5.65
N LEU A 36 15.01 11.62 -5.36
CA LEU A 36 16.16 11.42 -4.47
C LEU A 36 17.43 12.00 -5.10
N GLU A 37 18.26 12.64 -4.29
CA GLU A 37 19.56 13.15 -4.72
C GLU A 37 20.50 12.00 -5.17
N GLU A 38 21.28 12.26 -6.21
CA GLU A 38 22.23 11.29 -6.73
C GLU A 38 23.28 10.90 -5.68
N GLY A 39 23.55 9.59 -5.56
CA GLY A 39 24.59 9.06 -4.69
C GLY A 39 24.20 8.90 -3.21
N VAL A 40 22.99 9.33 -2.79
CA VAL A 40 22.51 9.10 -1.41
C VAL A 40 22.17 7.63 -1.16
N PHE A 41 21.60 6.96 -2.17
CA PHE A 41 21.25 5.54 -2.11
C PHE A 41 21.79 4.81 -3.33
N LEU A 42 22.11 3.52 -3.16
CA LEU A 42 22.39 2.65 -4.28
C LEU A 42 21.10 2.41 -5.07
N ARG A 43 21.22 2.33 -6.40
CA ARG A 43 20.09 2.03 -7.30
C ARG A 43 19.30 0.79 -6.86
N ARG A 44 19.99 -0.25 -6.36
CA ARG A 44 19.35 -1.48 -5.88
C ARG A 44 18.48 -1.24 -4.64
N GLU A 45 18.88 -0.34 -3.75
CA GLU A 45 18.11 -0.02 -2.54
C GLU A 45 16.81 0.69 -2.92
N ILE A 46 16.88 1.67 -3.81
CA ILE A 46 15.70 2.37 -4.34
C ILE A 46 14.77 1.38 -5.05
N GLN A 47 15.31 0.48 -5.87
CA GLN A 47 14.52 -0.55 -6.57
C GLN A 47 13.84 -1.54 -5.61
N ASN A 48 14.53 -1.95 -4.53
CA ASN A 48 13.95 -2.84 -3.52
C ASN A 48 12.76 -2.17 -2.81
N VAL A 49 12.90 -0.89 -2.42
CA VAL A 49 11.81 -0.14 -1.78
C VAL A 49 10.65 0.03 -2.76
N ALA A 50 10.90 0.46 -3.99
CA ALA A 50 9.86 0.60 -5.01
C ALA A 50 9.12 -0.72 -5.27
N ALA A 51 9.83 -1.85 -5.32
CA ALA A 51 9.22 -3.17 -5.49
C ALA A 51 8.33 -3.56 -4.30
N ALA A 52 8.78 -3.30 -3.07
CA ALA A 52 7.99 -3.55 -1.87
C ALA A 52 6.69 -2.72 -1.85
N LEU A 53 6.79 -1.42 -2.13
CA LEU A 53 5.64 -0.51 -2.19
C LEU A 53 4.63 -0.93 -3.28
N ARG A 54 5.11 -1.33 -4.46
CA ARG A 54 4.25 -1.86 -5.53
C ARG A 54 3.54 -3.16 -5.14
N GLY A 55 4.24 -4.05 -4.44
CA GLY A 55 3.65 -5.29 -3.93
C GLY A 55 2.49 -5.02 -2.99
N ILE A 56 2.67 -4.09 -2.04
CA ILE A 56 1.63 -3.69 -1.09
C ILE A 56 0.45 -3.03 -1.82
N SER A 57 0.71 -2.07 -2.71
CA SER A 57 -0.33 -1.40 -3.51
C SER A 57 -1.16 -2.39 -4.33
N THR A 58 -0.51 -3.40 -4.94
CA THR A 58 -1.20 -4.45 -5.69
C THR A 58 -2.16 -5.24 -4.81
N VAL A 59 -1.74 -5.63 -3.61
CA VAL A 59 -2.60 -6.35 -2.65
C VAL A 59 -3.78 -5.48 -2.24
N LEU A 60 -3.54 -4.22 -1.87
CA LEU A 60 -4.59 -3.28 -1.46
C LEU A 60 -5.63 -3.04 -2.56
N LYS A 61 -5.20 -2.93 -3.82
CA LYS A 61 -6.11 -2.83 -4.99
C LYS A 61 -6.91 -4.10 -5.22
N SER A 62 -6.37 -5.27 -4.88
CA SER A 62 -7.09 -6.54 -4.95
C SER A 62 -8.02 -6.78 -3.76
N CYS A 63 -7.83 -6.05 -2.66
CA CYS A 63 -8.69 -6.08 -1.47
C CYS A 63 -10.01 -5.31 -1.63
N ASP A 64 -10.36 -4.85 -2.83
CA ASP A 64 -11.73 -4.50 -3.19
C ASP A 64 -12.58 -5.78 -3.20
N TRP A 65 -12.80 -6.31 -1.99
CA TRP A 65 -13.66 -7.44 -1.73
C TRP A 65 -15.06 -7.04 -2.15
N HIS A 66 -15.53 -7.69 -3.21
CA HIS A 66 -16.95 -7.83 -3.49
C HIS A 66 -17.72 -8.04 -2.19
N GLU A 67 -18.54 -7.07 -1.83
CA GLU A 67 -19.66 -7.22 -0.93
C GLU A 67 -20.37 -8.54 -1.30
N PRO A 68 -20.61 -9.47 -0.36
CA PRO A 68 -21.31 -10.70 -0.69
C PRO A 68 -22.69 -10.27 -1.18
N ARG A 69 -22.96 -10.44 -2.48
CA ARG A 69 -24.30 -10.24 -3.02
C ARG A 69 -25.23 -11.12 -2.20
N GLY A 70 -26.00 -10.49 -1.32
CA GLY A 70 -27.02 -11.15 -0.54
C GLY A 70 -27.88 -11.95 -1.48
N SER A 71 -27.92 -13.27 -1.24
CA SER A 71 -28.86 -14.16 -1.89
C SER A 71 -30.27 -13.63 -1.67
N ARG A 72 -30.95 -13.26 -2.76
CA ARG A 72 -32.40 -13.27 -2.88
C ARG A 72 -32.76 -14.19 -4.03
#